data_AF-A0A7W0JZ50-F1
#
_entry.id   AF-A0A7W0JZ50-F1
#
_cell.length_a   1.000
_cell.length_b   1.000
_cell.length_c   1.000
_cell.angle_alpha   90.00
_cell.angle_beta   90.00
_cell.angle_gamma   90.00
#
_symmetry.space_group_name_H-M   'P 1'
#
loop_
_entity.id
_entity.type
_entity.pdbx_description
1 polymer ?
#
loop_
_entity_poly.entity_id
_entity_poly.type
_entity_poly.pdbx_seq_one_letter_code
_entity_poly.pdbx_strand_id
1 'polypeptide(L)'
;AGAAAERLAAAADAALLRGDASAGARLLERAGSLLEWDDAARGEVLPALGAALFEAGRMTDATRVLDEAIASAPEPRLHARAQVERELVRLETETSGATDQARRVADAMGPVLERDGDVYGQCRVWLLRGQLAWNAGRVGSADDAWREAAECARRAGSRRELFEVIGWRATAAVLGPTPVVAAIRRCEELRELVATSPVATASTLNPLALLHAMKGEFDTAGRLLEQASEILRELGGLGSGVSHLEAFVRLLAGQPALAEASLRADVETLSSMSEGAALATTTALLAQAVYAQGRIDEAGELCRITDRRAAPEDTVTQVIWRGVQAKILARRGRCDEAEALARAAVTLVEATDLLSHRGDAMLDLADVLRICEREEESERAARTGLAFYDLKGNAVGAVRARSLLGDRQGGE
;
A
#
# COMPACT_ATOMS: atom_id res chain seq x y z
N ALA A 1 -37.85 14.36 8.10
CA ALA A 1 -36.65 14.36 7.24
C ALA A 1 -35.43 13.83 8.01
N GLY A 2 -35.00 14.48 9.10
CA GLY A 2 -33.82 14.06 9.91
C GLY A 2 -33.78 12.58 10.30
N ALA A 3 -34.82 12.05 10.96
CA ALA A 3 -34.87 10.63 11.37
C ALA A 3 -34.87 9.61 10.20
N ALA A 4 -35.14 10.05 8.97
CA ALA A 4 -35.00 9.21 7.77
C ALA A 4 -33.56 9.27 7.24
N ALA A 5 -32.95 10.45 7.24
CA ALA A 5 -31.55 10.65 6.88
C ALA A 5 -30.60 9.90 7.84
N GLU A 6 -30.85 9.93 9.15
CA GLU A 6 -30.08 9.18 10.16
C GLU A 6 -30.12 7.66 9.90
N ARG A 7 -31.29 7.12 9.57
CA ARG A 7 -31.43 5.69 9.23
C ARG A 7 -30.71 5.32 7.95
N LEU A 8 -30.71 6.22 6.96
CA LEU A 8 -29.98 6.02 5.71
C LEU A 8 -28.47 6.08 5.94
N ALA A 9 -27.98 7.00 6.77
CA ALA A 9 -26.58 7.08 7.17
C ALA A 9 -26.14 5.81 7.91
N ALA A 10 -26.91 5.34 8.89
CA ALA A 10 -26.62 4.08 9.59
C ALA A 10 -26.66 2.85 8.65
N ALA A 11 -27.57 2.84 7.67
CA ALA A 11 -27.60 1.79 6.65
C ALA A 11 -26.39 1.87 5.71
N ALA A 12 -25.92 3.08 5.40
CA ALA A 12 -24.70 3.31 4.63
C ALA A 12 -23.47 2.78 5.37
N ASP A 13 -23.32 3.08 6.66
CA ASP A 13 -22.24 2.55 7.49
C ASP A 13 -22.22 1.03 7.48
N ALA A 14 -23.39 0.40 7.59
CA ALA A 14 -23.50 -1.05 7.52
C ALA A 14 -23.11 -1.62 6.14
N ALA A 15 -23.45 -0.91 5.04
CA ALA A 15 -23.05 -1.31 3.69
C ALA A 15 -21.53 -1.17 3.47
N LEU A 16 -20.97 -0.04 3.90
CA LEU A 16 -19.54 0.25 3.84
C LEU A 16 -18.72 -0.73 4.67
N LEU A 17 -19.19 -1.09 5.87
CA LEU A 17 -18.56 -2.13 6.71
C LEU A 17 -18.49 -3.50 6.04
N ARG A 18 -19.38 -3.80 5.07
CA ARG A 18 -19.36 -5.03 4.29
C ARG A 18 -18.57 -4.90 2.98
N GLY A 19 -17.94 -3.75 2.73
CA GLY A 19 -17.19 -3.48 1.51
C GLY A 19 -18.04 -3.03 0.30
N ASP A 20 -19.33 -2.73 0.48
CA ASP A 20 -20.19 -2.24 -0.61
C ASP A 20 -20.17 -0.71 -0.66
N ALA A 21 -19.07 -0.16 -1.18
CA ALA A 21 -18.88 1.28 -1.35
C ALA A 21 -19.97 1.92 -2.23
N SER A 22 -20.39 1.22 -3.28
CA SER A 22 -21.44 1.67 -4.19
C SER A 22 -22.80 1.83 -3.51
N ALA A 23 -23.22 0.86 -2.68
CA ALA A 23 -24.45 0.99 -1.90
C ALA A 23 -24.32 2.03 -0.80
N GLY A 24 -23.18 2.10 -0.11
CA GLY A 24 -22.88 3.12 0.89
C GLY A 24 -23.04 4.53 0.32
N ALA A 25 -22.40 4.82 -0.81
CA ALA A 25 -22.50 6.11 -1.49
C ALA A 25 -23.97 6.45 -1.85
N ARG A 26 -24.72 5.53 -2.47
CA ARG A 26 -26.13 5.76 -2.82
C ARG A 26 -27.01 6.06 -1.60
N LEU A 27 -26.75 5.42 -0.46
CA LEU A 27 -27.50 5.67 0.77
C LEU A 27 -27.17 7.04 1.36
N LEU A 28 -25.90 7.45 1.34
CA LEU A 28 -25.46 8.77 1.78
C LEU A 28 -25.95 9.90 0.85
N GLU A 29 -26.00 9.68 -0.47
CA GLU A 29 -26.60 10.62 -1.43
C GLU A 29 -28.07 10.89 -1.07
N ARG A 30 -28.83 9.82 -0.78
CA ARG A 30 -30.24 9.92 -0.36
C ARG A 30 -30.39 10.56 1.02
N ALA A 31 -29.45 10.32 1.94
CA ALA A 31 -29.46 10.99 3.24
C ALA A 31 -29.26 12.50 3.06
N GLY A 32 -28.26 12.91 2.27
CA GLY A 32 -27.96 14.31 1.99
C GLY A 32 -29.08 15.06 1.28
N SER A 33 -29.78 14.41 0.33
CA SER A 33 -30.92 15.02 -0.38
C SER A 33 -32.13 15.27 0.53
N LEU A 34 -32.23 14.56 1.66
CA LEU A 34 -33.31 14.78 2.63
C LEU A 34 -32.99 15.92 3.62
N LEU A 35 -31.74 16.40 3.66
CA LEU A 35 -31.24 17.39 4.61
C LEU A 35 -31.03 18.78 3.99
N GLU A 36 -31.61 19.05 2.82
CA GLU A 36 -31.44 20.32 2.07
C GLU A 36 -31.75 21.61 2.86
N TRP A 37 -32.40 21.50 4.03
CA TRP A 37 -32.86 22.64 4.85
C TRP A 37 -32.14 22.72 6.22
N ASP A 38 -31.21 21.80 6.50
CA ASP A 38 -30.43 21.73 7.74
C ASP A 38 -28.93 21.72 7.41
N ASP A 39 -28.31 22.90 7.40
CA ASP A 39 -26.91 23.10 7.02
C ASP A 39 -25.94 22.28 7.90
N ALA A 40 -26.26 22.08 9.18
CA ALA A 40 -25.41 21.36 10.12
C ALA A 40 -25.49 19.84 9.89
N ALA A 41 -26.69 19.28 9.83
CA ALA A 41 -26.86 17.84 9.57
C ALA A 41 -26.35 17.45 8.17
N ARG A 42 -26.52 18.32 7.18
CA ARG A 42 -25.95 18.11 5.83
C ARG A 42 -24.42 18.14 5.88
N GLY A 43 -23.83 19.11 6.58
CA GLY A 43 -22.37 19.21 6.75
C GLY A 43 -21.72 18.00 7.43
N GLU A 44 -22.44 17.27 8.28
CA GLU A 44 -21.99 16.00 8.87
C GLU A 44 -21.90 14.85 7.84
N VAL A 45 -22.82 14.82 6.87
CA VAL A 45 -22.95 13.71 5.90
C VAL A 45 -22.00 13.87 4.71
N LEU A 46 -21.78 15.10 4.23
CA LEU A 46 -21.05 15.33 2.98
C LEU A 46 -19.60 14.80 2.99
N PRO A 47 -18.79 14.93 4.07
CA PRO A 47 -17.45 14.36 4.11
C PRO A 47 -17.45 12.83 3.97
N ALA A 48 -18.37 12.15 4.67
CA ALA A 48 -18.53 10.69 4.58
C ALA A 48 -19.02 10.26 3.19
N LEU A 49 -19.91 11.03 2.57
CA LEU A 49 -20.35 10.81 1.19
C LEU A 49 -19.18 10.94 0.20
N GLY A 50 -18.35 11.97 0.35
CA GLY A 50 -17.15 12.16 -0.46
C GLY A 50 -16.22 10.96 -0.41
N ALA A 51 -15.92 10.47 0.79
CA ALA A 51 -15.11 9.25 0.98
C ALA A 51 -15.76 8.01 0.33
N ALA A 52 -17.06 7.80 0.54
CA ALA A 52 -17.78 6.65 -0.04
C ALA A 52 -17.83 6.70 -1.57
N LEU A 53 -17.99 7.89 -2.16
CA LEU A 53 -17.95 8.09 -3.61
C LEU A 53 -16.56 7.77 -4.19
N PHE A 54 -15.50 8.17 -3.48
CA PHE A 54 -14.14 7.85 -3.87
C PHE A 54 -13.89 6.34 -3.85
N GLU A 55 -14.25 5.65 -2.77
CA GLU A 55 -14.16 4.19 -2.66
C GLU A 55 -15.00 3.46 -3.73
N ALA A 56 -16.12 4.05 -4.14
CA ALA A 56 -16.95 3.54 -5.23
C ALA A 56 -16.39 3.84 -6.65
N GLY A 57 -15.21 4.46 -6.75
CA GLY A 57 -14.56 4.83 -8.01
C GLY A 57 -15.12 6.09 -8.68
N ARG A 58 -16.06 6.79 -8.04
CA ARG A 58 -16.69 8.03 -8.56
C ARG A 58 -15.87 9.26 -8.17
N MET A 59 -14.61 9.29 -8.59
CA MET A 59 -13.61 10.29 -8.18
C MET A 59 -14.05 11.75 -8.42
N THR A 60 -14.61 12.04 -9.60
CA THR A 60 -15.08 13.41 -9.93
C THR A 60 -16.23 13.86 -9.01
N ASP A 61 -17.15 12.95 -8.67
CA ASP A 61 -18.24 13.24 -7.75
C ASP A 61 -17.74 13.44 -6.31
N ALA A 62 -16.79 12.61 -5.88
CA ALA A 62 -16.16 12.74 -4.56
C ALA A 62 -15.54 14.13 -4.38
N THR A 63 -14.71 14.57 -5.34
CA THR A 63 -14.09 15.90 -5.34
C THR A 63 -15.13 17.01 -5.29
N ARG A 64 -16.16 16.95 -6.15
CA ARG A 64 -17.22 17.96 -6.18
C ARG A 64 -17.98 18.07 -4.85
N VAL A 65 -18.36 16.94 -4.26
CA VAL A 65 -19.08 16.90 -2.97
C VAL A 65 -18.23 17.45 -1.83
N LEU A 66 -16.93 17.12 -1.81
CA LEU A 66 -16.01 17.61 -0.79
C LEU A 66 -15.73 19.12 -0.93
N ASP A 67 -15.60 19.62 -2.16
CA ASP A 67 -15.47 21.07 -2.41
C ASP A 67 -16.74 21.84 -2.00
N GLU A 68 -17.93 21.27 -2.24
CA GLU A 68 -19.21 21.81 -1.74
C GLU A 68 -19.24 21.83 -0.21
N ALA A 69 -18.82 20.73 0.45
CA ALA A 69 -18.77 20.63 1.90
C ALA A 69 -17.84 21.68 2.52
N ILE A 70 -16.69 21.96 1.89
CA ILE A 70 -15.75 22.99 2.33
C ILE A 70 -16.39 24.39 2.22
N ALA A 71 -17.05 24.68 1.10
CA ALA A 71 -17.61 25.99 0.80
C ALA A 71 -18.86 26.33 1.62
N SER A 72 -19.65 25.31 1.99
CA SER A 72 -20.93 25.47 2.68
C SER A 72 -20.89 25.09 4.17
N ALA A 73 -19.70 24.75 4.71
CA ALA A 73 -19.56 24.34 6.10
C ALA A 73 -20.07 25.42 7.08
N PRO A 74 -21.07 25.13 7.93
CA PRO A 74 -21.65 26.11 8.83
C PRO A 74 -20.78 26.38 10.06
N GLU A 75 -19.83 25.49 10.35
CA GLU A 75 -18.98 25.53 11.55
C GLU A 75 -17.51 25.20 11.22
N PRO A 76 -16.54 25.76 11.96
CA PRO A 76 -15.11 25.48 11.77
C PRO A 76 -14.76 23.99 11.83
N ARG A 77 -15.40 23.23 12.72
CA ARG A 77 -15.24 21.78 12.86
C ARG A 77 -15.59 21.02 11.58
N LEU A 78 -16.75 21.33 10.98
CA LEU A 78 -17.22 20.68 9.75
C LEU A 78 -16.37 21.07 8.54
N HIS A 79 -15.95 22.33 8.48
CA HIS A 79 -14.98 22.80 7.49
C HIS A 79 -13.66 22.01 7.59
N ALA A 80 -13.16 21.83 8.81
CA ALA A 80 -11.94 21.07 9.07
C ALA A 80 -12.05 19.61 8.65
N ARG A 81 -13.17 18.92 8.96
CA ARG A 81 -13.42 17.56 8.47
C ARG A 81 -13.42 17.47 6.95
N ALA A 82 -14.15 18.36 6.29
CA ALA A 82 -14.26 18.38 4.84
C ALA A 82 -12.90 18.61 4.16
N GLN A 83 -12.06 19.52 4.71
CA GLN A 83 -10.70 19.72 4.21
C GLN A 83 -9.83 18.46 4.35
N VAL A 84 -9.89 17.78 5.49
CA VAL A 84 -9.08 16.57 5.72
C VAL A 84 -9.48 15.44 4.76
N GLU A 85 -10.78 15.18 4.59
CA GLU A 85 -11.25 14.17 3.64
C GLU A 85 -10.90 14.53 2.19
N ARG A 86 -10.99 15.82 1.84
CA ARG A 86 -10.60 16.32 0.52
C ARG A 86 -9.14 16.05 0.20
N GLU A 87 -8.25 16.17 1.17
CA GLU A 87 -6.82 15.90 0.99
C GLU A 87 -6.51 14.40 0.98
N LEU A 88 -7.27 13.57 1.71
CA LEU A 88 -7.18 12.11 1.60
C LEU A 88 -7.50 11.65 0.16
N VAL A 89 -8.59 12.16 -0.43
CA VAL A 89 -8.93 11.88 -1.84
C VAL A 89 -7.89 12.46 -2.80
N ARG A 90 -7.38 13.66 -2.53
CA ARG A 90 -6.36 14.31 -3.37
C ARG A 90 -5.08 13.49 -3.45
N LEU A 91 -4.57 12.98 -2.32
CA LEU A 91 -3.32 12.21 -2.28
C LEU A 91 -3.36 10.93 -3.12
N GLU A 92 -4.54 10.34 -3.27
CA GLU A 92 -4.73 9.12 -4.07
C GLU A 92 -4.94 9.41 -5.57
N THR A 93 -5.30 10.65 -5.92
CA THR A 93 -5.71 11.01 -7.30
C THR A 93 -4.76 11.95 -8.02
N GLU A 94 -3.98 12.74 -7.29
CA GLU A 94 -3.12 13.79 -7.84
C GLU A 94 -1.64 13.52 -7.51
N THR A 95 -0.80 13.50 -8.55
CA THR A 95 0.60 13.05 -8.44
C THR A 95 1.59 14.15 -8.02
N SER A 96 1.21 15.44 -8.05
CA SER A 96 2.15 16.56 -7.81
C SER A 96 1.56 17.66 -6.92
N GLY A 97 2.35 18.15 -5.96
CA GLY A 97 1.97 19.25 -5.05
C GLY A 97 0.98 18.90 -3.93
N ALA A 98 0.28 17.76 -4.04
CA ALA A 98 -0.71 17.30 -3.07
C ALA A 98 -0.11 17.07 -1.66
N THR A 99 1.11 16.52 -1.56
CA THR A 99 1.75 16.17 -0.29
C THR A 99 1.99 17.39 0.63
N ASP A 100 2.42 18.52 0.07
CA ASP A 100 2.67 19.73 0.87
C ASP A 100 1.37 20.40 1.31
N GLN A 101 0.36 20.38 0.45
CA GLN A 101 -0.97 20.89 0.78
C GLN A 101 -1.63 20.04 1.87
N ALA A 102 -1.64 18.72 1.71
CA ALA A 102 -2.15 17.78 2.69
C ALA A 102 -1.47 17.93 4.05
N ARG A 103 -0.14 18.17 4.08
CA ARG A 103 0.59 18.44 5.33
C ARG A 103 0.11 19.73 6.00
N ARG A 104 -0.01 20.83 5.23
CA ARG A 104 -0.54 22.11 5.75
C ARG A 104 -1.95 21.95 6.31
N VAL A 105 -2.82 21.20 5.64
CA VAL A 105 -4.19 20.92 6.09
C VAL A 105 -4.17 20.09 7.37
N ALA A 106 -3.40 19.01 7.45
CA ALA A 106 -3.31 18.20 8.66
C ALA A 106 -2.85 19.02 9.89
N ASP A 107 -1.87 19.92 9.70
CA ASP A 107 -1.33 20.76 10.77
C ASP A 107 -2.28 21.89 11.18
N ALA A 108 -3.03 22.45 10.23
CA ALA A 108 -3.98 23.52 10.51
C ALA A 108 -5.31 23.00 11.10
N MET A 109 -5.83 21.88 10.59
CA MET A 109 -7.15 21.36 10.93
C MET A 109 -7.13 20.46 12.17
N GLY A 110 -6.03 19.76 12.45
CA GLY A 110 -5.88 18.92 13.64
C GLY A 110 -6.23 19.66 14.95
N PRO A 111 -5.63 20.84 15.23
CA PRO A 111 -5.95 21.60 16.44
C PRO A 111 -7.38 22.13 16.50
N VAL A 112 -8.05 22.35 15.36
CA VAL A 112 -9.47 22.76 15.34
C VAL A 112 -10.34 21.61 15.80
N LEU A 113 -10.13 20.43 15.21
CA LEU A 113 -10.86 19.20 15.54
C LEU A 113 -10.58 18.72 16.97
N GLU A 114 -9.38 18.98 17.49
CA GLU A 114 -9.04 18.70 18.89
C GLU A 114 -9.80 19.60 19.87
N ARG A 115 -9.80 20.92 19.64
CA ARG A 115 -10.49 21.89 20.53
C ARG A 115 -12.00 21.66 20.59
N ASP A 116 -12.60 21.28 19.46
CA ASP A 116 -14.04 21.03 19.37
C ASP A 116 -14.44 19.61 19.83
N GLY A 117 -13.49 18.81 20.32
CA GLY A 117 -13.75 17.45 20.83
C GLY A 117 -14.10 16.44 19.76
N ASP A 118 -13.76 16.72 18.50
CA ASP A 118 -14.12 15.93 17.34
C ASP A 118 -13.20 14.72 17.14
N VAL A 119 -13.49 13.65 17.88
CA VAL A 119 -12.66 12.43 17.89
C VAL A 119 -12.65 11.74 16.51
N TYR A 120 -13.77 11.77 15.77
CA TYR A 120 -13.82 11.23 14.40
C TYR A 120 -12.91 12.04 13.47
N GLY A 121 -13.01 13.37 13.49
CA GLY A 121 -12.13 14.23 12.69
C GLY A 121 -10.66 14.04 13.03
N GLN A 122 -10.32 13.88 14.32
CA GLN A 122 -8.95 13.55 14.75
C GLN A 122 -8.47 12.22 14.18
N CYS A 123 -9.33 11.19 14.12
CA CYS A 123 -9.01 9.93 13.46
C CYS A 123 -8.59 10.14 12.00
N ARG A 124 -9.34 10.95 11.26
CA ARG A 124 -9.07 11.22 9.83
C ARG A 124 -7.80 12.05 9.63
N VAL A 125 -7.50 12.99 10.52
CA VAL A 125 -6.20 13.72 10.51
C VAL A 125 -5.03 12.76 10.72
N TRP A 126 -5.14 11.83 11.68
CA TRP A 126 -4.10 10.83 11.91
C TRP A 126 -3.94 9.87 10.73
N LEU A 127 -5.05 9.47 10.08
CA LEU A 127 -5.00 8.72 8.83
C LEU A 127 -4.22 9.47 7.75
N LEU A 128 -4.52 10.76 7.54
CA LEU A 128 -3.86 11.63 6.57
C LEU A 128 -2.35 11.77 6.86
N ARG A 129 -1.97 11.94 8.13
CA ARG A 129 -0.56 11.97 8.56
C ARG A 129 0.15 10.66 8.27
N GLY A 130 -0.51 9.53 8.52
CA GLY A 130 0.01 8.21 8.18
C GLY A 130 0.23 8.06 6.67
N GLN A 131 -0.73 8.48 5.84
CA GLN A 131 -0.59 8.46 4.38
C GLN A 131 0.58 9.32 3.88
N LEU A 132 0.76 10.51 4.46
CA LEU A 132 1.91 11.38 4.14
C LEU A 132 3.26 10.76 4.50
N ALA A 133 3.33 10.03 5.62
CA ALA A 133 4.54 9.31 6.01
C ALA A 133 4.77 8.09 5.11
N TRP A 134 3.71 7.35 4.78
CA TRP A 134 3.72 6.21 3.87
C TRP A 134 4.25 6.58 2.47
N ASN A 135 3.70 7.62 1.86
CA ASN A 135 4.11 8.10 0.54
C ASN A 135 5.57 8.57 0.51
N ALA A 136 6.11 8.99 1.66
CA ALA A 136 7.51 9.36 1.79
C ALA A 136 8.43 8.18 2.17
N GLY A 137 7.91 6.95 2.18
CA GLY A 137 8.64 5.74 2.55
C GLY A 137 9.08 5.69 4.02
N ARG A 138 8.40 6.44 4.91
CA ARG A 138 8.62 6.41 6.37
C ARG A 138 7.53 5.57 7.04
N VAL A 139 7.52 4.27 6.76
CA VAL A 139 6.50 3.32 7.16
C VAL A 139 6.39 3.17 8.68
N GLY A 140 7.50 3.26 9.42
CA GLY A 140 7.47 3.27 10.88
C GLY A 140 6.67 4.44 11.44
N SER A 141 6.91 5.65 10.92
CA SER A 141 6.13 6.83 11.28
C SER A 141 4.67 6.75 10.81
N ALA A 142 4.40 6.05 9.70
CA ALA A 142 3.04 5.78 9.25
C ALA A 142 2.28 4.89 10.23
N ASP A 143 2.85 3.77 10.71
CA ASP A 143 2.21 2.92 11.73
C ASP A 143 2.01 3.67 13.05
N ASP A 144 2.93 4.54 13.46
CA ASP A 144 2.74 5.38 14.66
C ASP A 144 1.53 6.30 14.52
N ALA A 145 1.39 7.00 13.39
CA ALA A 145 0.23 7.85 13.14
C ALA A 145 -1.07 7.04 13.03
N TRP A 146 -1.03 5.89 12.35
CA TRP A 146 -2.18 5.00 12.23
C TRP A 146 -2.54 4.32 13.56
N ARG A 147 -1.60 4.11 14.49
CA ARG A 147 -1.92 3.69 15.85
C ARG A 147 -2.83 4.73 16.51
N GLU A 148 -2.47 6.01 16.46
CA GLU A 148 -3.30 7.09 17.01
C GLU A 148 -4.67 7.15 16.33
N ALA A 149 -4.73 7.00 14.99
CA ALA A 149 -5.99 6.93 14.26
C ALA A 149 -6.89 5.79 14.77
N ALA A 150 -6.33 4.59 15.02
CA ALA A 150 -7.09 3.46 15.56
C ALA A 150 -7.61 3.73 16.99
N GLU A 151 -6.88 4.49 17.81
CA GLU A 151 -7.35 4.90 19.14
C GLU A 151 -8.52 5.89 19.04
N CYS A 152 -8.41 6.87 18.14
CA CYS A 152 -9.50 7.81 17.85
C CYS A 152 -10.74 7.06 17.32
N ALA A 153 -10.60 6.17 16.34
CA ALA A 153 -11.70 5.38 15.80
C ALA A 153 -12.42 4.56 16.88
N ARG A 154 -11.65 3.92 17.77
CA ARG A 154 -12.19 3.16 18.91
C ARG A 154 -12.94 4.05 19.90
N ARG A 155 -12.41 5.23 20.23
CA ARG A 155 -13.08 6.22 21.10
C ARG A 155 -14.36 6.79 20.46
N ALA A 156 -14.36 6.94 19.13
CA ALA A 156 -15.53 7.40 18.37
C ALA A 156 -16.57 6.31 18.13
N GLY A 157 -16.27 5.03 18.41
CA GLY A 157 -17.14 3.89 18.08
C GLY A 157 -17.20 3.57 16.57
N SER A 158 -16.27 4.13 15.80
CA SER A 158 -16.20 4.09 14.35
C SER A 158 -15.52 2.80 13.87
N ARG A 159 -16.30 1.73 13.73
CA ARG A 159 -15.78 0.39 13.36
C ARG A 159 -15.14 0.34 11.98
N ARG A 160 -15.67 1.09 11.01
CA ARG A 160 -15.18 1.09 9.63
C ARG A 160 -13.77 1.65 9.58
N GLU A 161 -13.58 2.83 10.15
CA GLU A 161 -12.30 3.54 10.23
C GLU A 161 -11.28 2.73 11.04
N LEU A 162 -11.72 2.06 12.11
CA LEU A 162 -10.86 1.14 12.86
C LEU A 162 -10.35 0.00 11.97
N PHE A 163 -11.22 -0.63 11.20
CA PHE A 163 -10.86 -1.77 10.33
C PHE A 163 -9.97 -1.34 9.16
N GLU A 164 -10.26 -0.20 8.54
CA GLU A 164 -9.43 0.43 7.50
C GLU A 164 -7.99 0.62 8.01
N VAL A 165 -7.85 1.32 9.15
CA VAL A 165 -6.56 1.62 9.76
C VAL A 165 -5.82 0.36 10.19
N ILE A 166 -6.51 -0.68 10.67
CA ILE A 166 -5.89 -1.96 11.02
C ILE A 166 -5.26 -2.64 9.80
N GLY A 167 -5.94 -2.63 8.64
CA GLY A 167 -5.38 -3.15 7.40
C GLY A 167 -4.07 -2.44 7.02
N TRP A 168 -4.06 -1.10 7.08
CA TRP A 168 -2.86 -0.31 6.83
C TRP A 168 -1.71 -0.63 7.79
N ARG A 169 -2.00 -0.80 9.08
CA ARG A 169 -1.01 -1.15 10.10
C ARG A 169 -0.45 -2.57 9.92
N ALA A 170 -1.27 -3.52 9.47
CA ALA A 170 -0.79 -4.86 9.13
C ALA A 170 0.20 -4.80 7.95
N THR A 171 -0.11 -4.04 6.91
CA THR A 171 0.81 -3.81 5.77
C THR A 171 2.09 -3.07 6.21
N ALA A 172 1.98 -2.07 7.09
CA ALA A 172 3.14 -1.37 7.64
C ALA A 172 4.08 -2.28 8.44
N ALA A 173 3.53 -3.24 9.19
CA ALA A 173 4.34 -4.20 9.95
C ALA A 173 5.23 -5.05 9.02
N VAL A 174 4.75 -5.42 7.83
CA VAL A 174 5.53 -6.19 6.87
C VAL A 174 6.49 -5.34 6.04
N LEU A 175 6.09 -4.16 5.55
CA LEU A 175 6.94 -3.35 4.67
C LEU A 175 7.95 -2.47 5.41
N GLY A 176 7.61 -2.04 6.63
CA GLY A 176 8.40 -1.10 7.42
C GLY A 176 9.56 -1.73 8.19
N PRO A 177 10.16 -0.98 9.12
CA PRO A 177 11.41 -1.37 9.78
C PRO A 177 11.24 -2.41 10.90
N THR A 178 10.01 -2.71 11.31
CA THR A 178 9.73 -3.68 12.38
C THR A 178 10.30 -5.06 12.02
N PRO A 179 11.15 -5.67 12.88
CA PRO A 179 11.69 -7.00 12.63
C PRO A 179 10.59 -8.06 12.48
N VAL A 180 10.78 -9.03 11.60
CA VAL A 180 9.77 -10.02 11.18
C VAL A 180 9.10 -10.71 12.36
N VAL A 181 9.85 -11.15 13.37
CA VAL A 181 9.28 -11.81 14.57
C VAL A 181 8.32 -10.88 15.33
N ALA A 182 8.70 -9.62 15.52
CA ALA A 182 7.84 -8.63 16.18
C ALA A 182 6.65 -8.23 15.31
N ALA A 183 6.85 -8.17 13.99
CA ALA A 183 5.80 -7.88 13.02
C ALA A 183 4.74 -8.98 12.95
N ILE A 184 5.12 -10.26 13.03
CA ILE A 184 4.19 -11.40 13.09
C ILE A 184 3.27 -11.24 14.31
N ARG A 185 3.85 -11.06 15.49
CA ARG A 185 3.07 -10.85 16.73
C ARG A 185 2.08 -9.69 16.58
N ARG A 186 2.53 -8.57 15.99
CA ARG A 186 1.67 -7.40 15.79
C ARG A 186 0.54 -7.67 14.80
N CYS A 187 0.80 -8.38 13.70
CA CYS A 187 -0.25 -8.78 12.76
C CYS A 187 -1.25 -9.75 13.40
N GLU A 188 -0.81 -10.65 14.28
CA GLU A 188 -1.71 -11.53 15.03
C GLU A 188 -2.61 -10.75 16.01
N GLU A 189 -2.03 -9.82 16.79
CA GLU A 189 -2.78 -8.91 17.67
C GLU A 189 -3.82 -8.10 16.88
N LEU A 190 -3.42 -7.55 15.72
CA LEU A 190 -4.31 -6.79 14.84
C LEU A 190 -5.44 -7.66 14.27
N ARG A 191 -5.14 -8.91 13.90
CA ARG A 191 -6.12 -9.87 13.40
C ARG A 191 -7.18 -10.21 14.45
N GLU A 192 -6.79 -10.34 15.72
CA GLU A 192 -7.74 -10.56 16.82
C GLU A 192 -8.73 -9.40 16.99
N LEU A 193 -8.26 -8.14 16.83
CA LEU A 193 -9.12 -6.96 16.93
C LEU A 193 -10.20 -6.90 15.84
N VAL A 194 -9.96 -7.54 14.70
CA VAL A 194 -10.88 -7.53 13.54
C VAL A 194 -11.56 -8.87 13.30
N ALA A 195 -11.38 -9.86 14.18
CA ALA A 195 -11.89 -11.21 14.02
C ALA A 195 -13.42 -11.31 13.82
N THR A 196 -14.17 -10.27 14.24
CA THR A 196 -15.63 -10.19 14.03
C THR A 196 -16.04 -9.73 12.63
N SER A 197 -15.09 -9.35 11.77
CA SER A 197 -15.31 -8.92 10.40
C SER A 197 -14.46 -9.76 9.45
N PRO A 198 -15.08 -10.62 8.61
CA PRO A 198 -14.36 -11.42 7.63
C PRO A 198 -13.52 -10.56 6.67
N VAL A 199 -14.09 -9.48 6.13
CA VAL A 199 -13.39 -8.53 5.24
C VAL A 199 -12.12 -7.98 5.90
N ALA A 200 -12.23 -7.49 7.12
CA ALA A 200 -11.11 -6.90 7.83
C ALA A 200 -10.10 -7.95 8.31
N THR A 201 -10.55 -9.17 8.58
CA THR A 201 -9.65 -10.30 8.85
C THR A 201 -8.80 -10.60 7.62
N ALA A 202 -9.41 -10.65 6.43
CA ALA A 202 -8.70 -10.93 5.17
C ALA A 202 -7.57 -9.91 4.89
N SER A 203 -7.78 -8.62 5.20
CA SER A 203 -6.74 -7.59 5.00
C SER A 203 -5.48 -7.79 5.86
N THR A 204 -5.56 -8.59 6.93
CA THR A 204 -4.41 -8.92 7.80
C THR A 204 -3.66 -10.18 7.37
N LEU A 205 -4.28 -11.04 6.55
CA LEU A 205 -3.75 -12.36 6.20
C LEU A 205 -2.59 -12.28 5.21
N ASN A 206 -2.68 -11.44 4.16
CA ASN A 206 -1.60 -11.29 3.18
C ASN A 206 -0.30 -10.71 3.79
N PRO A 207 -0.35 -9.65 4.64
CA PRO A 207 0.84 -9.22 5.38
C PRO A 207 1.45 -10.31 6.26
N LEU A 208 0.62 -11.07 6.97
CA LEU A 208 1.06 -12.18 7.81
C LEU A 208 1.71 -13.30 6.95
N ALA A 209 1.12 -13.63 5.80
CA ALA A 209 1.67 -14.59 4.86
C ALA A 209 3.07 -14.19 4.38
N LEU A 210 3.26 -12.92 4.01
CA LEU A 210 4.57 -12.42 3.58
C LEU A 210 5.61 -12.46 4.71
N LEU A 211 5.22 -12.16 5.95
CA LEU A 211 6.12 -12.30 7.10
C LEU A 211 6.55 -13.76 7.35
N HIS A 212 5.64 -14.73 7.22
CA HIS A 212 6.00 -16.15 7.28
C HIS A 212 6.88 -16.57 6.10
N ALA A 213 6.60 -16.08 4.89
CA ALA A 213 7.44 -16.34 3.72
C ALA A 213 8.87 -15.77 3.91
N MET A 214 9.03 -14.60 4.52
CA MET A 214 10.34 -14.04 4.88
C MET A 214 11.15 -14.94 5.82
N LYS A 215 10.49 -15.75 6.67
CA LYS A 215 11.13 -16.76 7.51
C LYS A 215 11.41 -18.09 6.79
N GLY A 216 10.93 -18.25 5.55
CA GLY A 216 10.96 -19.51 4.81
C GLY A 216 9.83 -20.48 5.18
N GLU A 217 8.82 -20.02 5.92
CA GLU A 217 7.67 -20.83 6.35
C GLU A 217 6.58 -20.84 5.26
N PHE A 218 6.94 -21.32 4.06
CA PHE A 218 6.13 -21.20 2.86
C PHE A 218 4.79 -21.94 2.92
N ASP A 219 4.71 -23.08 3.61
CA ASP A 219 3.44 -23.81 3.81
C ASP A 219 2.44 -22.98 4.62
N THR A 220 2.92 -22.28 5.65
CA THR A 220 2.08 -21.37 6.46
C THR A 220 1.67 -20.16 5.63
N ALA A 221 2.60 -19.57 4.87
CA ALA A 221 2.28 -18.46 3.97
C ALA A 221 1.22 -18.85 2.93
N GLY A 222 1.33 -20.03 2.33
CA GLY A 222 0.37 -20.55 1.35
C GLY A 222 -1.03 -20.69 1.93
N ARG A 223 -1.17 -21.32 3.11
CA ARG A 223 -2.48 -21.45 3.79
C ARG A 223 -3.13 -20.09 4.12
N LEU A 224 -2.32 -19.11 4.52
CA LEU A 224 -2.82 -17.76 4.84
C LEU A 224 -3.34 -17.04 3.58
N LEU A 225 -2.63 -17.16 2.46
CA LEU A 225 -3.09 -16.62 1.17
C LEU A 225 -4.39 -17.29 0.72
N GLU A 226 -4.46 -18.62 0.78
CA GLU A 226 -5.68 -19.38 0.43
C GLU A 226 -6.87 -18.95 1.28
N GLN A 227 -6.67 -18.80 2.60
CA GLN A 227 -7.71 -18.32 3.51
C GLN A 227 -8.17 -16.89 3.15
N ALA A 228 -7.25 -16.00 2.79
CA ALA A 228 -7.60 -14.64 2.37
C ALA A 228 -8.45 -14.65 1.08
N SER A 229 -8.02 -15.43 0.08
CA SER A 229 -8.73 -15.58 -1.18
C SER A 229 -10.12 -16.20 -1.00
N GLU A 230 -10.26 -17.19 -0.12
CA GLU A 230 -11.54 -17.83 0.17
C GLU A 230 -12.54 -16.84 0.77
N ILE A 231 -12.11 -16.06 1.78
CA ILE A 231 -12.96 -15.02 2.39
C ILE A 231 -13.42 -14.00 1.35
N LEU A 232 -12.49 -13.48 0.53
CA LEU A 232 -12.82 -12.46 -0.48
C LEU A 232 -13.78 -13.00 -1.55
N ARG A 233 -13.60 -14.26 -1.97
CA ARG A 233 -14.47 -14.95 -2.94
C ARG A 233 -15.89 -15.14 -2.39
N GLU A 234 -16.03 -15.55 -1.13
CA GLU A 234 -17.34 -15.77 -0.50
C GLU A 234 -18.16 -14.49 -0.35
N LEU A 235 -17.49 -13.35 -0.23
CA LEU A 235 -18.13 -12.04 -0.05
C LEU A 235 -18.57 -11.40 -1.38
N GLY A 236 -18.46 -12.12 -2.49
CA GLY A 236 -18.86 -11.63 -3.82
C GLY A 236 -17.97 -10.49 -4.34
N GLY A 237 -16.84 -10.22 -3.67
CA GLY A 237 -15.80 -9.37 -4.20
C GLY A 237 -15.22 -10.02 -5.45
N LEU A 238 -15.02 -9.23 -6.50
CA LEU A 238 -14.11 -9.64 -7.57
C LEU A 238 -12.78 -10.00 -6.89
N GLY A 239 -12.31 -11.24 -7.05
CA GLY A 239 -11.03 -11.72 -6.54
C GLY A 239 -9.80 -11.03 -7.17
N SER A 240 -9.95 -9.78 -7.60
CA SER A 240 -8.95 -8.93 -8.24
C SER A 240 -8.65 -7.73 -7.34
N GLY A 241 -8.18 -8.01 -6.14
CA GLY A 241 -7.64 -7.01 -5.24
C GLY A 241 -6.13 -7.09 -5.26
N VAL A 242 -5.50 -6.76 -6.40
CA VAL A 242 -4.07 -6.50 -6.61
C VAL A 242 -3.19 -7.07 -5.50
N SER A 243 -2.88 -8.36 -5.53
CA SER A 243 -2.17 -8.99 -4.41
C SER A 243 -0.66 -8.88 -4.61
N HIS A 244 -0.13 -7.65 -4.56
CA HIS A 244 1.32 -7.40 -4.59
C HIS A 244 2.05 -8.20 -3.50
N LEU A 245 1.42 -8.34 -2.34
CA LEU A 245 1.94 -9.15 -1.23
C LEU A 245 1.98 -10.65 -1.55
N GLU A 246 0.98 -11.19 -2.24
CA GLU A 246 1.05 -12.57 -2.75
C GLU A 246 2.18 -12.73 -3.75
N ALA A 247 2.35 -11.79 -4.69
CA ALA A 247 3.46 -11.85 -5.64
C ALA A 247 4.81 -11.91 -4.91
N PHE A 248 5.02 -11.11 -3.87
CA PHE A 248 6.22 -11.18 -3.03
C PHE A 248 6.36 -12.55 -2.33
N VAL A 249 5.29 -13.11 -1.75
CA VAL A 249 5.31 -14.45 -1.15
C VAL A 249 5.76 -15.49 -2.16
N ARG A 250 5.14 -15.51 -3.35
CA ARG A 250 5.44 -16.46 -4.42
C ARG A 250 6.88 -16.31 -4.93
N LEU A 251 7.37 -15.08 -5.08
CA LEU A 251 8.75 -14.82 -5.48
C LEU A 251 9.76 -15.27 -4.42
N LEU A 252 9.50 -15.03 -3.13
CA LEU A 252 10.34 -15.55 -2.03
C LEU A 252 10.34 -17.08 -1.97
N ALA A 253 9.19 -17.71 -2.26
CA ALA A 253 9.06 -19.16 -2.32
C ALA A 253 9.70 -19.80 -3.56
N GLY A 254 10.31 -19.02 -4.47
CA GLY A 254 10.86 -19.53 -5.72
C GLY A 254 9.79 -20.03 -6.70
N GLN A 255 8.58 -19.46 -6.64
CA GLN A 255 7.42 -19.82 -7.46
C GLN A 255 7.03 -18.70 -8.44
N PRO A 256 7.94 -18.20 -9.32
CA PRO A 256 7.66 -17.05 -10.16
C PRO A 256 6.54 -17.27 -11.20
N ALA A 257 6.30 -18.53 -11.61
CA ALA A 257 5.20 -18.85 -12.52
C ALA A 257 3.81 -18.65 -11.87
N LEU A 258 3.68 -18.94 -10.57
CA LEU A 258 2.44 -18.67 -9.84
C LEU A 258 2.24 -17.16 -9.63
N ALA A 259 3.32 -16.43 -9.34
CA ALA A 259 3.27 -14.97 -9.26
C ALA A 259 2.79 -14.36 -10.59
N GLU A 260 3.36 -14.79 -11.72
CA GLU A 260 2.96 -14.33 -13.04
C GLU A 260 1.48 -14.58 -13.33
N ALA A 261 0.98 -15.79 -13.06
CA ALA A 261 -0.40 -16.16 -13.37
C ALA A 261 -1.39 -15.20 -12.67
N SER A 262 -1.17 -14.91 -11.38
CA SER A 262 -1.97 -13.95 -10.63
C SER A 262 -1.81 -12.52 -11.17
N LEU A 263 -0.57 -12.08 -11.38
CA LEU A 263 -0.28 -10.71 -11.83
C LEU A 263 -0.84 -10.41 -13.22
N ARG A 264 -0.90 -11.39 -14.13
CA ARG A 264 -1.52 -11.21 -15.45
C ARG A 264 -3.03 -11.00 -15.36
N ALA A 265 -3.71 -11.76 -14.51
CA ALA A 265 -5.15 -11.59 -14.26
C ALA A 265 -5.43 -10.20 -13.65
N ASP A 266 -4.57 -9.75 -12.73
CA ASP A 266 -4.64 -8.40 -12.16
C ASP A 266 -4.40 -7.30 -13.21
N VAL A 267 -3.40 -7.46 -14.08
CA VAL A 267 -3.13 -6.51 -15.19
C VAL A 267 -4.32 -6.43 -16.15
N GLU A 268 -4.91 -7.57 -16.54
CA GLU A 268 -6.08 -7.60 -17.41
C GLU A 268 -7.26 -6.84 -16.78
N THR A 269 -7.52 -7.11 -15.50
CA THR A 269 -8.60 -6.46 -14.77
C THR A 269 -8.36 -4.96 -14.64
N LEU A 270 -7.18 -4.54 -14.18
CA LEU A 270 -6.84 -3.12 -13.98
C LEU A 270 -6.83 -2.34 -15.29
N SER A 271 -6.33 -2.94 -16.38
CA SER A 271 -6.31 -2.29 -17.70
C SER A 271 -7.71 -1.98 -18.23
N SER A 272 -8.74 -2.68 -17.75
CA SER A 272 -10.14 -2.39 -18.08
C SER A 272 -10.77 -1.28 -17.22
N MET A 273 -10.16 -0.94 -16.08
CA MET A 273 -10.72 -0.04 -15.06
C MET A 273 -10.03 1.34 -15.00
N SER A 274 -8.69 1.41 -15.09
CA SER A 274 -7.94 2.69 -15.22
C SER A 274 -6.43 2.49 -15.47
N GLU A 275 -5.77 3.52 -16.01
CA GLU A 275 -4.30 3.60 -16.10
C GLU A 275 -3.69 4.20 -14.81
N GLY A 276 -3.87 3.53 -13.66
CA GLY A 276 -3.44 4.03 -12.34
C GLY A 276 -2.11 3.46 -11.81
N ALA A 277 -1.65 3.99 -10.67
CA ALA A 277 -0.42 3.56 -9.99
C ALA A 277 -0.38 2.05 -9.70
N ALA A 278 -1.51 1.46 -9.28
CA ALA A 278 -1.62 0.02 -9.06
C ALA A 278 -1.26 -0.82 -10.30
N LEU A 279 -1.65 -0.39 -11.50
CA LEU A 279 -1.32 -1.08 -12.74
C LEU A 279 0.19 -1.03 -13.02
N ALA A 280 0.85 0.10 -12.75
CA ALA A 280 2.29 0.24 -12.92
C ALA A 280 3.06 -0.70 -11.97
N THR A 281 2.69 -0.73 -10.69
CA THR A 281 3.31 -1.65 -9.72
C THR A 281 3.10 -3.11 -10.08
N THR A 282 1.87 -3.50 -10.47
CA THR A 282 1.56 -4.87 -10.90
C THR A 282 2.37 -5.26 -12.13
N THR A 283 2.55 -4.34 -13.08
CA THR A 283 3.37 -4.57 -14.28
C THR A 283 4.85 -4.72 -13.93
N ALA A 284 5.36 -3.95 -12.95
CA ALA A 284 6.74 -4.05 -12.47
C ALA A 284 7.01 -5.42 -11.82
N LEU A 285 6.11 -5.88 -10.93
CA LEU A 285 6.19 -7.20 -10.32
C LEU A 285 6.07 -8.32 -11.35
N LEU A 286 5.24 -8.13 -12.37
CA LEU A 286 5.13 -9.08 -13.48
C LEU A 286 6.46 -9.15 -14.25
N ALA A 287 7.13 -8.02 -14.50
CA ALA A 287 8.46 -8.00 -15.10
C ALA A 287 9.48 -8.79 -14.27
N GLN A 288 9.44 -8.64 -12.94
CA GLN A 288 10.30 -9.39 -12.03
C GLN A 288 10.03 -10.91 -12.07
N ALA A 289 8.76 -11.32 -12.05
CA ALA A 289 8.36 -12.73 -12.14
C ALA A 289 8.74 -13.37 -13.48
N VAL A 290 8.56 -12.64 -14.59
CA VAL A 290 8.94 -13.09 -15.93
C VAL A 290 10.47 -13.17 -16.08
N TYR A 291 11.20 -12.19 -15.53
CA TYR A 291 12.67 -12.21 -15.51
C TYR A 291 13.21 -13.40 -14.72
N ALA A 292 12.62 -13.71 -13.55
CA ALA A 292 13.01 -14.85 -12.72
C ALA A 292 12.83 -16.20 -13.43
N GLN A 293 12.01 -16.26 -14.48
CA GLN A 293 11.83 -17.43 -15.33
C GLN A 293 12.77 -17.45 -16.55
N GLY A 294 13.70 -16.49 -16.66
CA GLY A 294 14.66 -16.40 -17.76
C GLY A 294 14.12 -15.79 -19.05
N ARG A 295 12.88 -15.28 -19.07
CA ARG A 295 12.29 -14.62 -20.25
C ARG A 295 12.69 -13.15 -20.35
N ILE A 296 13.94 -12.94 -20.77
CA ILE A 296 14.61 -11.63 -20.76
C ILE A 296 13.91 -10.58 -21.62
N ASP A 297 13.49 -10.92 -22.85
CA ASP A 297 12.93 -9.93 -23.78
C ASP A 297 11.54 -9.44 -23.35
N GLU A 298 10.71 -10.35 -22.86
CA GLU A 298 9.38 -10.03 -22.35
C GLU A 298 9.46 -9.19 -21.06
N ALA A 299 10.32 -9.57 -20.13
CA ALA A 299 10.58 -8.76 -18.94
C ALA A 299 11.03 -7.33 -19.31
N GLY A 300 11.87 -7.20 -20.34
CA GLY A 300 12.31 -5.90 -20.83
C GLY A 300 11.19 -5.04 -21.44
N GLU A 301 10.17 -5.64 -22.08
CA GLU A 301 8.99 -4.91 -22.55
C GLU A 301 8.12 -4.44 -21.39
N LEU A 302 7.89 -5.31 -20.40
CA LEU A 302 7.15 -4.95 -19.18
C LEU A 302 7.83 -3.82 -18.41
N CYS A 303 9.17 -3.80 -18.33
CA CYS A 303 9.92 -2.68 -17.76
C CYS A 303 9.68 -1.37 -18.52
N ARG A 304 9.66 -1.37 -19.87
CA ARG A 304 9.38 -0.17 -20.68
C ARG A 304 7.94 0.33 -20.53
N ILE A 305 6.99 -0.60 -20.38
CA ILE A 305 5.60 -0.24 -20.07
C ILE A 305 5.54 0.43 -18.70
N THR A 306 6.22 -0.13 -17.70
CA THR A 306 6.27 0.41 -16.34
C THR A 306 6.93 1.79 -16.31
N ASP A 307 8.09 1.96 -16.94
CA ASP A 307 8.83 3.24 -17.01
C ASP A 307 7.97 4.38 -17.58
N ARG A 308 7.17 4.11 -18.60
CA ARG A 308 6.25 5.10 -19.20
C ARG A 308 5.07 5.49 -18.30
N ARG A 309 4.72 4.67 -17.33
CA ARG A 309 3.48 4.80 -16.52
C ARG A 309 3.74 5.13 -15.06
N ALA A 310 4.85 4.67 -14.50
CA ALA A 310 5.15 4.82 -13.09
C ALA A 310 5.37 6.30 -12.75
N ALA A 311 4.67 6.78 -11.72
CA ALA A 311 4.90 8.10 -11.18
C ALA A 311 6.33 8.21 -10.63
N PRO A 312 7.05 9.33 -10.82
CA PRO A 312 8.40 9.51 -10.27
C PRO A 312 8.46 9.30 -8.75
N GLU A 313 7.36 9.61 -8.07
CA GLU A 313 7.24 9.56 -6.61
C GLU A 313 6.98 8.13 -6.08
N ASP A 314 6.55 7.20 -6.94
CA ASP A 314 6.27 5.81 -6.57
C ASP A 314 7.57 5.01 -6.43
N THR A 315 8.20 5.18 -5.28
CA THR A 315 9.53 4.64 -4.99
C THR A 315 9.60 3.12 -5.21
N VAL A 316 8.60 2.36 -4.77
CA VAL A 316 8.63 0.88 -4.86
C VAL A 316 8.57 0.44 -6.32
N THR A 317 7.62 0.96 -7.10
CA THR A 317 7.52 0.64 -8.52
C THR A 317 8.80 1.02 -9.26
N GLN A 318 9.31 2.23 -9.01
CA GLN A 318 10.52 2.77 -9.63
C GLN A 318 11.77 1.93 -9.35
N VAL A 319 11.86 1.29 -8.18
CA VAL A 319 12.98 0.41 -7.80
C VAL A 319 12.88 -0.93 -8.50
N ILE A 320 11.70 -1.56 -8.47
CA ILE A 320 11.49 -2.92 -9.01
C ILE A 320 11.84 -2.97 -10.49
N TRP A 321 11.27 -2.08 -11.31
CA TRP A 321 11.50 -2.16 -12.76
C TRP A 321 12.94 -1.78 -13.12
N ARG A 322 13.56 -0.82 -12.42
CA ARG A 322 14.96 -0.44 -12.64
C ARG A 322 15.91 -1.58 -12.32
N GLY A 323 15.69 -2.29 -11.21
CA GLY A 323 16.48 -3.46 -10.84
C GLY A 323 16.42 -4.56 -11.90
N VAL A 324 15.22 -4.89 -12.38
CA VAL A 324 15.04 -5.85 -13.48
C VAL A 324 15.72 -5.37 -14.77
N GLN A 325 15.46 -4.13 -15.19
CA GLN A 325 16.03 -3.56 -16.42
C GLN A 325 17.56 -3.46 -16.37
N ALA A 326 18.14 -3.12 -15.22
CA ALA A 326 19.58 -3.07 -15.02
C ALA A 326 20.21 -4.44 -15.24
N LYS A 327 19.63 -5.50 -14.65
CA LYS A 327 20.11 -6.87 -14.88
C LYS A 327 19.96 -7.33 -16.34
N ILE A 328 18.92 -6.87 -17.05
CA ILE A 328 18.76 -7.12 -18.49
C ILE A 328 19.88 -6.42 -19.29
N LEU A 329 20.19 -5.16 -18.98
CA LEU A 329 21.27 -4.40 -19.62
C LEU A 329 22.64 -5.06 -19.39
N ALA A 330 22.91 -5.52 -18.17
CA ALA A 330 24.15 -6.21 -17.83
C ALA A 330 24.32 -7.48 -18.67
N ARG A 331 23.27 -8.31 -18.79
CA ARG A 331 23.28 -9.52 -19.63
C ARG A 331 23.48 -9.25 -21.12
N ARG A 332 23.20 -8.01 -21.56
CA ARG A 332 23.43 -7.55 -22.94
C ARG A 332 24.80 -6.87 -23.12
N GLY A 333 25.67 -6.93 -22.12
CA GLY A 333 27.01 -6.33 -22.15
C GLY A 333 27.04 -4.81 -21.96
N ARG A 334 25.91 -4.18 -21.62
CA ARG A 334 25.81 -2.72 -21.41
C ARG A 334 26.07 -2.37 -19.95
N CYS A 335 27.28 -2.66 -19.48
CA CYS A 335 27.63 -2.64 -18.07
C CYS A 335 27.53 -1.27 -17.40
N ASP A 336 28.04 -0.21 -18.05
CA ASP A 336 27.99 1.15 -17.48
C ASP A 336 26.54 1.62 -17.28
N GLU A 337 25.67 1.34 -18.26
CA GLU A 337 24.25 1.71 -18.19
C GLU A 337 23.48 0.86 -17.17
N ALA A 338 23.81 -0.43 -17.08
CA ALA A 338 23.23 -1.33 -16.10
C ALA A 338 23.55 -0.86 -14.67
N GLU A 339 24.81 -0.53 -14.41
CA GLU A 339 25.24 -0.07 -13.10
C GLU A 339 24.64 1.28 -12.75
N ALA A 340 24.64 2.24 -13.68
CA ALA A 340 24.03 3.54 -13.46
C ALA A 340 22.54 3.39 -13.07
N LEU A 341 21.81 2.50 -13.75
CA LEU A 341 20.40 2.25 -13.47
C LEU A 341 20.17 1.55 -12.12
N ALA A 342 21.00 0.56 -11.78
CA ALA A 342 20.92 -0.13 -10.49
C ALA A 342 21.28 0.81 -9.31
N ARG A 343 22.29 1.67 -9.46
CA ARG A 343 22.64 2.68 -8.45
C ARG A 343 21.53 3.71 -8.28
N ALA A 344 20.89 4.14 -9.37
CA ALA A 344 19.72 5.02 -9.28
C ALA A 344 18.58 4.38 -8.46
N ALA A 345 18.35 3.06 -8.63
CA ALA A 345 17.37 2.34 -7.80
C ALA A 345 17.76 2.31 -6.31
N VAL A 346 19.05 2.09 -6.00
CA VAL A 346 19.56 2.17 -4.61
C VAL A 346 19.31 3.55 -4.00
N THR A 347 19.64 4.62 -4.72
CA THR A 347 19.44 6.00 -4.25
C THR A 347 17.97 6.31 -3.92
N LEU A 348 17.01 5.76 -4.67
CA LEU A 348 15.58 5.98 -4.40
C LEU A 348 15.14 5.42 -3.02
N VAL A 349 15.73 4.33 -2.56
CA VAL A 349 15.36 3.69 -1.28
C VAL A 349 16.19 4.16 -0.08
N GLU A 350 17.29 4.89 -0.31
CA GLU A 350 18.21 5.37 0.73
C GLU A 350 17.55 6.28 1.78
N ALA A 351 16.46 6.98 1.44
CA ALA A 351 15.74 7.84 2.37
C ALA A 351 14.55 7.15 3.08
N THR A 352 14.25 5.90 2.72
CA THR A 352 13.05 5.17 3.18
C THR A 352 13.35 4.15 4.27
N ASP A 353 12.42 3.74 5.12
CA ASP A 353 12.65 2.65 6.08
C ASP A 353 12.21 1.26 5.56
N LEU A 354 12.09 1.12 4.23
CA LEU A 354 11.74 -0.10 3.51
C LEU A 354 12.91 -1.10 3.47
N LEU A 355 13.26 -1.68 4.62
CA LEU A 355 14.48 -2.50 4.78
C LEU A 355 14.62 -3.63 3.74
N SER A 356 13.56 -4.38 3.44
CA SER A 356 13.62 -5.44 2.42
C SER A 356 13.88 -4.90 1.02
N HIS A 357 13.26 -3.78 0.65
CA HIS A 357 13.46 -3.15 -0.67
C HIS A 357 14.87 -2.55 -0.80
N ARG A 358 15.43 -2.01 0.30
CA ARG A 358 16.86 -1.64 0.35
C ARG A 358 17.75 -2.86 0.12
N GLY A 359 17.43 -3.99 0.76
CA GLY A 359 18.11 -5.27 0.53
C GLY A 359 18.01 -5.73 -0.92
N ASP A 360 16.82 -5.68 -1.52
CA ASP A 360 16.57 -6.08 -2.90
C ASP A 360 17.33 -5.21 -3.91
N ALA A 361 17.30 -3.89 -3.76
CA ALA A 361 18.03 -2.96 -4.62
C ALA A 361 19.55 -3.19 -4.54
N MET A 362 20.08 -3.47 -3.35
CA MET A 362 21.50 -3.81 -3.17
C MET A 362 21.87 -5.15 -3.81
N LEU A 363 20.98 -6.15 -3.77
CA LEU A 363 21.23 -7.44 -4.45
C LEU A 363 21.09 -7.34 -5.96
N ASP A 364 20.17 -6.53 -6.49
CA ASP A 364 20.09 -6.26 -7.92
C ASP A 364 21.36 -5.55 -8.42
N LEU A 365 21.90 -4.61 -7.64
CA LEU A 365 23.20 -3.98 -7.91
C LEU A 365 24.35 -5.01 -7.85
N ALA A 366 24.37 -5.88 -6.84
CA ALA A 366 25.38 -6.94 -6.73
C ALA A 366 25.34 -7.88 -7.95
N ASP A 367 24.16 -8.31 -8.39
CA ASP A 367 23.99 -9.13 -9.59
C ASP A 367 24.50 -8.44 -10.86
N VAL A 368 24.19 -7.16 -11.04
CA VAL A 368 24.71 -6.36 -12.17
C VAL A 368 26.23 -6.31 -12.15
N LEU A 369 26.83 -5.98 -11.00
CA LEU A 369 28.27 -5.87 -10.83
C LEU A 369 28.96 -7.21 -11.08
N ARG A 370 28.39 -8.32 -10.61
CA ARG A 370 28.90 -9.68 -10.85
C ARG A 370 28.84 -10.06 -12.33
N ILE A 371 27.73 -9.80 -13.01
CA ILE A 371 27.60 -10.06 -14.47
C ILE A 371 28.63 -9.25 -15.26
N CYS A 372 28.97 -8.05 -14.77
CA CYS A 372 29.95 -7.15 -15.35
C CYS A 372 31.37 -7.34 -14.80
N GLU A 373 31.66 -8.46 -14.14
CA GLU A 373 33.00 -8.84 -13.67
C GLU A 373 33.63 -7.88 -12.64
N ARG A 374 32.81 -7.12 -11.90
CA ARG A 374 33.22 -6.20 -10.82
C ARG A 374 33.06 -6.84 -9.44
N GLU A 375 33.81 -7.91 -9.19
CA GLU A 375 33.62 -8.83 -8.06
C GLU A 375 33.67 -8.14 -6.67
N GLU A 376 34.70 -7.34 -6.38
CA GLU A 376 34.85 -6.70 -5.07
C GLU A 376 33.71 -5.72 -4.75
N GLU A 377 33.15 -5.08 -5.78
CA GLU A 377 31.99 -4.19 -5.64
C GLU A 377 30.70 -4.98 -5.46
N SER A 378 30.55 -6.08 -6.19
CA SER A 378 29.43 -7.03 -6.02
C SER A 378 29.37 -7.55 -4.58
N GLU A 379 30.50 -8.02 -4.03
CA GLU A 379 30.57 -8.51 -2.65
C GLU A 379 30.21 -7.43 -1.62
N ARG A 380 30.69 -6.19 -1.83
CA ARG A 380 30.33 -5.06 -0.97
C ARG A 380 28.83 -4.78 -1.04
N ALA A 381 28.24 -4.80 -2.23
CA ALA A 381 26.82 -4.58 -2.41
C ALA A 381 25.99 -5.70 -1.74
N ALA A 382 26.38 -6.96 -1.94
CA ALA A 382 25.73 -8.12 -1.32
C ALA A 382 25.81 -8.08 0.22
N ARG A 383 26.95 -7.69 0.79
CA ARG A 383 27.13 -7.54 2.25
C ARG A 383 26.23 -6.46 2.85
N THR A 384 26.07 -5.33 2.15
CA THR A 384 25.14 -4.28 2.57
C THR A 384 23.69 -4.75 2.47
N GLY A 385 23.32 -5.45 1.40
CA GLY A 385 22.00 -6.06 1.26
C GLY A 385 21.68 -7.06 2.37
N LEU A 386 22.65 -7.92 2.72
CA LEU A 386 22.55 -8.86 3.85
C LEU A 386 22.26 -8.13 5.17
N ALA A 387 22.96 -7.02 5.45
CA ALA A 387 22.73 -6.26 6.68
C ALA A 387 21.29 -5.73 6.78
N PHE A 388 20.68 -5.29 5.67
CA PHE A 388 19.28 -4.87 5.68
C PHE A 388 18.31 -6.04 5.90
N TYR A 389 18.56 -7.19 5.28
CA TYR A 389 17.74 -8.38 5.53
C TYR A 389 17.86 -8.88 6.97
N ASP A 390 19.06 -8.85 7.55
CA ASP A 390 19.27 -9.25 8.95
C ASP A 390 18.56 -8.28 9.92
N LEU A 391 18.61 -6.96 9.66
CA LEU A 391 17.84 -5.97 10.43
C LEU A 391 16.33 -6.22 10.34
N LYS A 392 15.82 -6.53 9.15
CA LYS A 392 14.40 -6.89 8.98
C LYS A 392 14.08 -8.25 9.59
N GLY A 393 15.02 -9.18 9.65
CA GLY A 393 14.75 -10.59 9.93
C GLY A 393 14.20 -11.36 8.72
N ASN A 394 14.49 -10.91 7.49
CA ASN A 394 14.15 -11.62 6.26
C ASN A 394 15.18 -12.72 5.98
N ALA A 395 14.94 -13.91 6.52
CA ALA A 395 15.86 -15.05 6.43
C ALA A 395 16.06 -15.52 4.98
N VAL A 396 15.01 -15.53 4.16
CA VAL A 396 15.10 -15.95 2.74
C VAL A 396 15.97 -14.97 1.95
N GLY A 397 15.77 -13.66 2.13
CA GLY A 397 16.63 -12.62 1.53
C GLY A 397 18.10 -12.74 1.99
N ALA A 398 18.32 -12.99 3.28
CA ALA A 398 19.65 -13.17 3.83
C ALA A 398 20.37 -14.41 3.24
N VAL A 399 19.67 -15.52 3.02
CA VAL A 399 20.23 -16.70 2.33
C VAL A 399 20.64 -16.35 0.90
N ARG A 400 19.79 -15.63 0.15
CA ARG A 400 20.12 -15.17 -1.22
C ARG A 400 21.38 -14.29 -1.23
N ALA A 401 21.48 -13.35 -0.29
CA ALA A 401 22.65 -12.48 -0.16
C ALA A 401 23.93 -13.27 0.18
N ARG A 402 23.85 -14.27 1.07
CA ARG A 402 24.99 -15.13 1.43
C ARG A 402 25.43 -16.02 0.26
N SER A 403 24.51 -16.48 -0.60
CA SER A 403 24.88 -17.22 -1.81
C SER A 403 25.81 -16.41 -2.70
N LEU A 404 25.50 -15.13 -2.92
CA LEU A 404 26.35 -14.22 -3.70
C LEU A 404 27.72 -13.93 -3.07
N LEU A 405 27.86 -14.15 -1.75
CA LEU A 405 29.13 -14.03 -1.03
C LEU A 405 29.91 -15.37 -0.94
N GLY A 406 29.22 -16.50 -1.13
CA GLY A 406 29.68 -17.84 -0.79
C GLY A 406 30.17 -18.69 -1.97
N ASP A 407 29.97 -18.25 -3.22
CA ASP A 407 30.40 -18.96 -4.44
C ASP A 407 31.95 -19.09 -4.59
N ARG A 408 32.74 -18.79 -3.53
CA ARG A 408 34.21 -18.90 -3.49
C ARG A 408 34.77 -20.11 -2.73
N GLN A 409 33.95 -21.00 -2.14
CA GLN A 409 34.47 -22.20 -1.45
C GLN A 409 34.48 -23.50 -2.27
N GLY A 410 34.21 -23.45 -3.59
CA GLY A 410 34.05 -24.63 -4.44
C GLY A 410 35.14 -24.89 -5.49
N GLY A 411 36.31 -24.24 -5.42
CA GLY A 411 37.35 -24.40 -6.44
C GLY A 411 38.76 -24.24 -5.88
N GLU A 412 39.29 -25.30 -5.26
CA GLU A 412 40.73 -25.58 -5.17
C GLU A 412 41.05 -26.85 -5.95
#